data_AF-A0A5P9CTQ0-F1
#
_entry.id   AF-A0A5P9CTQ0-F1
#
_cell.length_a   1.000
_cell.length_b   1.000
_cell.length_c   1.000
_cell.angle_alpha   90.00
_cell.angle_beta   90.00
_cell.angle_gamma   90.00
#
_symmetry.space_group_name_H-M   'P 1'
#
loop_
_entity.id
_entity.type
_entity.pdbx_description
1 polymer ?
#
loop_
_entity_poly.entity_id
_entity_poly.type
_entity_poly.pdbx_seq_one_letter_code
_entity_poly.pdbx_strand_id
1 'polypeptide(L)' 'MKRSRFSEEQIIGILKEHQAGISAAELCREHGMGLMM' A
#
# COMPACT_ATOMS: atom_id res chain seq x y z
N MET A 1 15.62 -5.69 13.36
CA MET A 1 15.02 -5.35 12.06
C MET A 1 13.51 -5.33 12.25
N LYS A 2 12.87 -4.16 12.18
CA LYS A 2 11.41 -4.03 12.33
C LYS A 2 10.77 -4.90 11.25
N ARG A 3 9.99 -5.93 11.63
CA ARG A 3 9.18 -6.67 10.66
C ARG A 3 8.21 -5.65 10.07
N SER A 4 8.52 -5.15 8.89
CA SER A 4 7.59 -4.32 8.14
C SER A 4 6.30 -5.12 8.00
N ARG A 5 5.16 -4.52 8.33
CA ARG A 5 3.85 -5.19 8.18
C ARG A 5 3.53 -5.52 6.73
N PHE A 6 4.32 -4.99 5.79
CA PHE A 6 4.21 -5.17 4.36
C PHE A 6 5.52 -5.76 3.82
N SER A 7 5.41 -6.74 2.92
CA SER A 7 6.54 -7.26 2.17
C SER A 7 6.99 -6.27 1.10
N GLU A 8 8.20 -6.45 0.59
CA GLU A 8 8.76 -5.60 -0.46
C GLU A 8 7.91 -5.68 -1.74
N GLU A 9 7.38 -6.87 -2.06
CA GLU A 9 6.45 -7.04 -3.18
C GLU A 9 5.15 -6.25 -2.99
N GLN A 10 4.60 -6.21 -1.76
CA GLN A 10 3.40 -5.41 -1.48
C GLN A 10 3.69 -3.92 -1.64
N ILE A 11 4.85 -3.44 -1.18
CA ILE A 11 5.24 -2.03 -1.32
C ILE A 11 5.38 -1.65 -2.80
N ILE A 12 5.99 -2.52 -3.61
CA ILE A 12 6.15 -2.30 -5.06
C ILE A 12 4.79 -2.30 -5.77
N GLY A 13 3.88 -3.20 -5.40
CA GLY A 13 2.51 -3.24 -5.92
C GLY A 13 1.77 -1.91 -5.69
N ILE A 14 1.74 -1.47 -4.44
CA ILE A 14 1.08 -0.23 -4.02
C ILE A 14 1.69 0.99 -4.75
N LEU A 15 3.02 1.06 -4.89
CA LEU A 15 3.70 2.14 -5.62
C LEU A 15 3.35 2.18 -7.10
N LYS A 16 3.16 1.00 -7.73
CA LYS A 16 2.77 0.91 -9.14
C LYS A 16 1.33 1.35 -9.34
N GLU A 17 0.42 0.90 -8.49
CA GLU A 17 -0.98 1.30 -8.56
C GLU A 17 -1.17 2.79 -8.26
N HIS A 18 -0.40 3.33 -7.31
CA HIS A 18 -0.43 4.75 -7.03
C HIS A 18 0.06 5.58 -8.22
N GLN A 19 1.12 5.13 -8.91
CA GLN A 19 1.58 5.75 -10.16
C GLN A 19 0.60 5.57 -11.33
N ALA A 20 -0.22 4.51 -11.32
CA ALA A 20 -1.30 4.33 -12.29
C ALA A 20 -2.48 5.31 -12.09
N GLY A 21 -2.41 6.16 -11.07
CA GLY A 21 -3.42 7.16 -10.76
C GLY A 21 -4.44 6.68 -9.72
N ILE A 22 -4.24 5.50 -9.13
CA ILE A 22 -5.09 5.01 -8.05
C ILE A 22 -4.77 5.80 -6.78
N SER A 23 -5.82 6.35 -6.18
CA SER A 23 -5.69 7.14 -4.96
C SER A 23 -5.22 6.25 -3.80
N ALA A 24 -4.36 6.80 -2.93
CA ALA A 24 -3.90 6.08 -1.73
C ALA A 24 -5.09 5.60 -0.87
N ALA A 25 -6.23 6.31 -0.91
CA ALA A 25 -7.46 5.91 -0.23
C ALA A 25 -8.07 4.61 -0.78
N GLU A 26 -8.05 4.42 -2.10
CA GLU A 26 -8.47 3.15 -2.72
C GLU A 26 -7.49 2.03 -2.39
N LEU A 27 -6.18 2.30 -2.46
CA LEU A 27 -5.16 1.33 -2.10
C LEU A 27 -5.28 0.91 -0.63
N CYS A 28 -5.57 1.85 0.27
CA CYS A 28 -5.83 1.55 1.68
C CYS A 28 -7.07 0.69 1.90
N ARG A 29 -8.13 0.86 1.09
CA ARG A 29 -9.33 0.03 1.15
C ARG A 29 -9.11 -1.37 0.58
N GLU A 30 -8.40 -1.47 -0.55
CA GLU A 30 -8.17 -2.75 -1.22
C GLU A 30 -7.14 -3.61 -0.48
N HIS A 31 -6.00 -3.02 -0.11
CA HIS A 31 -4.90 -3.73 0.53
C HIS A 31 -5.08 -3.88 2.04
N GLY A 32 -6.20 -3.41 2.59
CA GLY A 32 -6.44 -3.42 4.03
C GLY A 32 -5.37 -2.65 4.81
N MET A 33 -4.73 -1.66 4.17
CA MET A 33 -3.88 -0.69 4.87
C MET A 33 -4.84 0.20 5.66
N GLY A 34 -5.32 -0.33 6.78
CA GLY A 34 -6.18 0.38 7.71
C GLY A 34 -5.54 1.73 7.97
N LEU A 35 -6.25 2.78 7.54
CA LEU A 35 -5.91 4.19 7.62
C LEU A 35 -5.20 4.47 8.96
N MET A 36 -3.89 4.35 8.97
CA MET A 36 -3.07 4.81 10.08
C MET A 36 -2.94 6.30 9.80
N MET A 37 -3.85 7.05 10.43
CA MET A 37 -3.85 8.51 10.44
C MET A 37 -2.44 9.08 10.59
#